data_AF-X1TQS2-F1
#
_entry.id   AF-X1TQS2-F1
#
_cell.length_a   1.000
_cell.length_b   1.000
_cell.length_c   1.000
_cell.angle_alpha   90.00
_cell.angle_beta   90.00
_cell.angle_gamma   90.00
#
_symmetry.space_group_name_H-M   'P 1'
#
loop_
_entity.id
_entity.type
_entity.pdbx_description
1 polymer ?
#
loop_
_entity_poly.entity_id
_entity_poly.type
_entity_poly.pdbx_seq_one_letter_code
_entity_poly.pdbx_strand_id
1 'polypeptide(L)'
;MKIIFDSNVWQIVTIPDDYLNETSLSDFKKINQAIVDKKIDPYLSETIFTIEAIRKVERQDFFSSAKAKVDVKEKVEQNNSISLNFTIGPNEDDAIDFKERPILKRFFDEAIKLGFNIVSLPRIGGLVNPEVDAVRLNQER
;
A
#
# COMPACT_ATOMS: atom_id res chain seq x y z
N MET A 1 4.60 -0.01 21.52
CA MET A 1 4.78 1.38 21.03
C MET A 1 4.50 1.40 19.53
N LYS A 2 3.56 2.22 19.05
CA LYS A 2 3.18 2.25 17.63
C LYS A 2 4.17 3.11 16.83
N ILE A 3 4.77 2.54 15.79
CA ILE A 3 5.76 3.22 14.95
C ILE A 3 5.41 3.00 13.49
N ILE A 4 5.29 4.08 12.72
CA ILE A 4 5.22 4.03 11.27
C ILE A 4 6.62 4.18 10.67
N PHE A 5 6.98 3.29 9.75
CA PHE A 5 8.27 3.29 9.09
C PHE A 5 8.17 3.92 7.71
N ASP A 6 9.13 4.78 7.39
CA ASP A 6 9.22 5.44 6.09
C ASP A 6 9.69 4.49 4.99
N SER A 7 9.44 4.85 3.72
CA SER A 7 9.75 4.01 2.57
C SER A 7 11.24 3.73 2.38
N ASN A 8 12.12 4.56 2.95
CA ASN A 8 13.57 4.40 2.87
C ASN A 8 14.17 3.43 3.90
N VAL A 9 13.49 3.14 5.01
CA VAL A 9 14.05 2.35 6.13
C VAL A 9 13.36 1.02 6.35
N TRP A 10 12.09 0.87 5.99
CA TRP A 10 11.32 -0.31 6.37
C TRP A 10 11.89 -1.62 5.83
N GLN A 11 12.47 -1.62 4.63
CA GLN A 11 13.09 -2.82 4.03
C GLN A 11 14.30 -3.28 4.85
N ILE A 12 15.13 -2.33 5.28
CA ILE A 12 16.30 -2.59 6.13
C ILE A 12 15.85 -3.12 7.49
N VAL A 13 14.80 -2.53 8.08
CA VAL A 13 14.22 -3.02 9.34
C VAL A 13 13.67 -4.43 9.19
N THR A 14 13.06 -4.76 8.05
CA THR A 14 12.42 -6.06 7.81
C THR A 14 13.45 -7.18 7.69
N ILE A 15 14.50 -6.97 6.88
CA ILE A 15 15.58 -7.95 6.66
C ILE A 15 16.94 -7.26 6.77
N PRO A 16 17.42 -6.94 7.99
CA PRO A 16 18.66 -6.18 8.16
C PRO A 16 19.88 -6.87 7.55
N ASP A 17 19.89 -8.21 7.54
CA ASP A 17 21.01 -9.01 7.04
C ASP A 17 21.27 -8.86 5.54
N ASP A 18 20.30 -8.33 4.77
CA ASP A 18 20.50 -8.01 3.36
C ASP A 18 21.29 -6.70 3.14
N TYR A 19 21.52 -5.91 4.19
CA TYR A 19 22.12 -4.57 4.14
C TYR A 19 23.45 -4.53 4.92
N LEU A 20 24.39 -5.42 4.59
CA LEU A 20 25.67 -5.56 5.30
C LEU A 20 26.55 -4.29 5.32
N ASN A 21 26.38 -3.41 4.34
CA ASN A 21 27.13 -2.15 4.21
C ASN A 21 26.44 -0.97 4.93
N GLU A 22 25.29 -1.20 5.58
CA GLU A 22 24.57 -0.16 6.30
C GLU A 22 25.33 0.24 7.57
N THR A 23 25.63 1.53 7.72
CA THR A 23 26.44 2.02 8.85
C THR A 23 25.72 1.78 10.18
N SER A 24 24.39 1.88 10.16
CA SER A 24 23.53 1.70 11.34
C SER A 24 22.96 0.28 11.46
N LEU A 25 23.59 -0.73 10.83
CA LEU A 25 23.07 -2.11 10.79
C LEU A 25 22.76 -2.67 12.19
N SER A 26 23.62 -2.39 13.18
CA SER A 26 23.40 -2.87 14.54
C SER A 26 22.12 -2.31 15.18
N ASP A 27 21.73 -1.09 14.81
CA ASP A 27 20.50 -0.47 15.31
C ASP A 27 19.27 -1.00 14.58
N PHE A 28 19.35 -1.23 13.26
CA PHE A 28 18.27 -1.90 12.52
C PHE A 28 17.98 -3.31 13.05
N LYS A 29 19.02 -4.07 13.43
CA LYS A 29 18.86 -5.37 14.10
C LYS A 29 18.15 -5.25 15.45
N LYS A 30 18.47 -4.23 16.26
CA LYS A 30 17.76 -3.98 17.53
C LYS A 30 16.29 -3.64 17.30
N ILE A 31 15.99 -2.83 16.28
CA ILE A 31 14.60 -2.46 15.93
C ILE A 31 13.83 -3.70 15.47
N ASN A 32 14.41 -4.51 14.59
CA ASN A 32 13.82 -5.78 14.14
C ASN A 32 13.52 -6.69 15.34
N GLN A 33 14.49 -6.89 16.24
CA GLN A 33 14.29 -7.69 17.44
C GLN A 33 13.21 -7.09 18.36
N ALA A 34 13.12 -5.77 18.48
CA ALA A 34 12.09 -5.13 19.28
C ALA A 34 10.66 -5.31 18.70
N ILE A 35 10.54 -5.49 17.38
CA ILE A 35 9.28 -5.90 16.73
C ILE A 35 8.96 -7.37 17.08
N VAL A 36 9.95 -8.26 16.97
CA VAL A 36 9.81 -9.69 17.34
C VAL A 36 9.38 -9.83 18.80
N ASP A 37 10.02 -9.09 19.70
CA ASP A 37 9.74 -9.02 21.13
C ASP A 37 8.42 -8.31 21.47
N LYS A 38 7.65 -7.83 20.48
CA LYS A 38 6.40 -7.08 20.63
C LYS A 38 6.51 -5.79 21.45
N LYS A 39 7.71 -5.20 21.53
CA LYS A 39 7.94 -3.87 22.12
C LYS A 39 7.50 -2.77 21.15
N ILE A 40 7.71 -3.00 19.86
CA ILE A 40 7.27 -2.15 18.76
C ILE A 40 6.07 -2.80 18.07
N ASP A 41 5.05 -1.98 17.80
CA ASP A 41 3.92 -2.30 16.93
C ASP A 41 4.15 -1.55 15.61
N PRO A 42 4.64 -2.23 14.56
CA PRO A 42 5.15 -1.59 13.37
C PRO A 42 4.06 -1.37 12.31
N TYR A 43 4.12 -0.22 11.63
CA TYR A 43 3.15 0.19 10.62
C TYR A 43 3.85 0.63 9.32
N LEU A 44 3.19 0.39 8.19
CA LEU A 44 3.53 0.94 6.87
C LEU A 44 2.33 1.67 6.28
N SER A 45 2.60 2.72 5.53
CA SER A 45 1.57 3.37 4.71
C SER A 45 1.30 2.54 3.45
N GLU A 46 0.04 2.38 3.06
CA GLU A 46 -0.32 1.76 1.76
C GLU A 46 0.33 2.47 0.56
N THR A 47 0.75 3.74 0.72
CA THR A 47 1.38 4.55 -0.34
C THR A 47 2.68 3.95 -0.85
N ILE A 48 3.39 3.22 0.02
CA ILE A 48 4.64 2.51 -0.29
C ILE A 48 4.42 1.52 -1.45
N PHE A 49 3.23 0.89 -1.48
CA PHE A 49 2.90 -0.16 -2.42
C PHE A 49 2.02 0.29 -3.58
N THR A 50 1.67 1.58 -3.62
CA THR A 50 0.85 2.19 -4.67
C THR A 50 1.65 3.28 -5.39
N ILE A 51 1.51 4.54 -4.97
CA ILE A 51 2.16 5.70 -5.61
C ILE A 51 3.68 5.61 -5.57
N GLU A 52 4.24 5.18 -4.43
CA GLU A 52 5.68 5.17 -4.23
C GLU A 52 6.37 4.00 -4.94
N ALA A 53 5.62 2.92 -5.21
CA ALA A 53 6.10 1.83 -6.03
C ALA A 53 6.46 2.32 -7.45
N ILE A 54 5.74 3.31 -8.00
CA ILE A 54 6.04 3.89 -9.30
C ILE A 54 7.29 4.77 -9.20
N ARG A 55 8.25 4.58 -10.12
CA ARG A 55 9.46 5.41 -10.15
C ARG A 55 9.07 6.87 -10.40
N LYS A 56 9.70 7.79 -9.67
CA LYS A 56 9.34 9.21 -9.71
C LYS A 56 9.28 9.78 -11.14
N VAL A 57 10.18 9.34 -12.02
CA VAL A 57 10.26 9.77 -13.43
C VAL A 57 9.12 9.24 -14.29
N GLU A 58 8.51 8.11 -13.94
CA GLU A 58 7.41 7.46 -14.66
C GLU A 58 6.03 7.89 -14.15
N ARG A 59 5.96 8.53 -12.97
CA ARG A 59 4.69 8.87 -12.31
C ARG A 59 3.80 9.75 -13.17
N GLN A 60 4.36 10.79 -13.80
CA GLN A 60 3.56 11.72 -14.60
C GLN A 60 2.87 10.99 -15.76
N ASP A 61 3.62 10.18 -16.50
CA ASP A 61 3.10 9.42 -17.63
C ASP A 61 2.06 8.39 -17.16
N PHE A 62 2.37 7.66 -16.09
CA PHE A 62 1.46 6.68 -15.51
C PHE A 62 0.13 7.31 -15.06
N PHE A 63 0.18 8.41 -14.30
CA PHE A 63 -1.04 9.08 -13.83
C PHE A 63 -1.81 9.79 -14.95
N SER A 64 -1.16 10.10 -16.08
CA SER A 64 -1.84 10.66 -17.25
C SER A 64 -2.67 9.61 -18.00
N SER A 65 -2.26 8.34 -17.93
CA SER A 65 -2.96 7.21 -18.56
C SER A 65 -3.96 6.53 -17.64
N ALA A 66 -3.66 6.46 -16.34
CA ALA A 66 -4.51 5.81 -15.35
C ALA A 66 -5.84 6.54 -15.21
N LYS A 67 -6.96 5.81 -15.19
CA LYS A 67 -8.30 6.39 -15.09
C LYS A 67 -9.08 5.73 -13.96
N ALA A 68 -9.80 6.53 -13.19
CA ALA A 68 -10.79 6.00 -12.27
C ALA A 68 -11.87 5.25 -13.05
N LYS A 69 -12.31 4.10 -12.53
CA LYS A 69 -13.47 3.39 -13.05
C LYS A 69 -14.73 4.15 -12.63
N VAL A 70 -15.55 4.51 -13.61
CA VAL A 70 -16.81 5.23 -13.38
C VAL A 70 -17.95 4.41 -13.95
N ASP A 71 -18.81 3.90 -13.07
CA ASP A 71 -20.03 3.19 -13.43
C ASP A 71 -21.24 4.09 -13.18
N VAL A 72 -22.06 4.32 -14.22
CA VAL A 72 -23.28 5.13 -14.14
C VAL A 72 -24.48 4.23 -14.37
N LYS A 73 -25.41 4.23 -13.41
CA LYS A 73 -26.68 3.50 -13.51
C LYS A 73 -27.83 4.50 -13.49
N GLU A 74 -28.61 4.51 -14.57
CA GLU A 74 -29.84 5.27 -14.67
C GLU A 74 -31.03 4.37 -14.38
N LYS A 75 -31.98 4.87 -13.60
CA LYS A 75 -33.26 4.21 -13.35
C LYS A 75 -34.38 5.22 -13.51
N VAL A 76 -35.29 4.94 -14.43
CA VAL A 76 -36.56 5.67 -14.53
C VAL A 76 -37.51 5.11 -13.46
N GLU A 77 -37.98 5.98 -12.58
CA GLU A 77 -38.93 5.61 -11.54
C GLU A 77 -40.38 5.78 -12.02
N GLN A 78 -41.31 5.14 -11.30
CA GLN A 78 -42.73 5.10 -11.66
C GLN A 78 -43.40 6.48 -11.75
N ASN A 79 -42.78 7.51 -11.16
CA ASN A 79 -43.31 8.87 -11.11
C ASN A 79 -42.72 9.78 -12.19
N ASN A 80 -42.13 9.22 -13.26
CA ASN A 80 -41.41 9.98 -14.29
C ASN A 80 -40.17 10.74 -13.75
N SER A 81 -39.69 10.39 -12.55
CA SER A 81 -38.40 10.84 -12.01
C SER A 81 -37.26 9.98 -12.55
N ILE A 82 -36.12 10.61 -12.82
CA ILE A 82 -34.89 9.93 -13.21
C ILE A 82 -33.99 9.86 -11.97
N SER A 83 -33.62 8.65 -11.55
CA SER A 83 -32.61 8.42 -10.53
C SER A 83 -31.28 8.06 -11.20
N LEU A 84 -30.22 8.77 -10.85
CA LEU A 84 -28.85 8.52 -11.30
C LEU A 84 -28.00 8.04 -10.12
N ASN A 85 -27.31 6.92 -10.30
CA ASN A 85 -26.32 6.41 -9.36
C ASN A 85 -24.94 6.37 -10.05
N PHE A 86 -23.97 7.06 -9.46
CA PHE A 86 -22.58 7.09 -9.92
C PHE A 86 -21.71 6.35 -8.91
N THR A 87 -20.95 5.36 -9.38
CA THR A 87 -19.89 4.72 -8.60
C THR A 87 -18.54 5.11 -9.21
N ILE A 88 -17.67 5.71 -8.40
CA ILE A 88 -16.31 6.08 -8.80
C ILE A 88 -15.35 5.28 -7.93
N GLY A 89 -14.47 4.52 -8.56
CA GLY A 89 -13.54 3.63 -7.87
C GLY A 89 -12.19 3.52 -8.56
N PRO A 90 -11.23 2.85 -7.91
CA PRO A 90 -9.99 2.46 -8.57
C PRO A 90 -10.29 1.60 -9.81
N ASN A 91 -9.45 1.72 -10.82
CA ASN A 91 -9.44 0.78 -11.93
C ASN A 91 -8.41 -0.32 -11.63
N GLU A 92 -8.86 -1.57 -11.56
CA GLU A 92 -8.01 -2.72 -11.25
C GLU A 92 -6.98 -3.00 -12.36
N ASP A 93 -7.28 -2.60 -13.61
CA ASP A 93 -6.34 -2.73 -14.74
C ASP A 93 -5.10 -1.83 -14.56
N ASP A 94 -5.22 -0.75 -13.79
CA ASP A 94 -4.15 0.19 -13.47
C ASP A 94 -3.52 -0.12 -12.08
N ALA A 95 -3.83 -1.27 -11.48
CA ALA A 95 -3.31 -1.64 -10.17
C ALA A 95 -1.80 -1.93 -10.22
N ILE A 96 -1.13 -1.68 -9.09
CA ILE A 96 0.27 -2.08 -8.95
C ILE A 96 0.34 -3.59 -8.73
N ASP A 97 0.88 -4.32 -9.71
CA ASP A 97 1.13 -5.76 -9.61
C ASP A 97 2.51 -6.06 -9.03
N PHE A 98 2.55 -6.85 -7.96
CA PHE A 98 3.80 -7.32 -7.37
C PHE A 98 4.58 -8.29 -8.25
N LYS A 99 3.95 -8.94 -9.25
CA LYS A 99 4.65 -9.78 -10.23
C LYS A 99 5.67 -9.00 -11.05
N GLU A 100 5.39 -7.73 -11.34
CA GLU A 100 6.33 -6.85 -12.03
C GLU A 100 7.42 -6.30 -11.08
N ARG A 101 7.26 -6.51 -9.77
CA ARG A 101 8.09 -5.92 -8.71
C ARG A 101 8.51 -6.97 -7.67
N PRO A 102 9.22 -8.03 -8.08
CA PRO A 102 9.53 -9.18 -7.22
C PRO A 102 10.35 -8.80 -5.98
N ILE A 103 11.24 -7.80 -6.08
CA ILE A 103 12.01 -7.31 -4.93
C ILE A 103 11.08 -6.69 -3.89
N LEU A 104 10.14 -5.83 -4.33
CA LEU A 104 9.18 -5.19 -3.45
C LEU A 104 8.26 -6.23 -2.79
N LYS A 105 7.83 -7.23 -3.57
CA LYS A 105 7.01 -8.35 -3.08
C LYS A 105 7.70 -9.12 -1.96
N ARG A 106 8.98 -9.48 -2.15
CA ARG A 106 9.77 -10.19 -1.14
C ARG A 106 9.79 -9.43 0.18
N PHE A 107 10.09 -8.14 0.15
CA PHE A 107 10.11 -7.33 1.37
C PHE A 107 8.72 -7.17 1.99
N PHE A 108 7.69 -6.99 1.17
CA PHE A 108 6.30 -6.95 1.64
C PHE A 108 5.94 -8.24 2.39
N ASP A 109 6.22 -9.41 1.81
CA ASP A 109 5.93 -10.70 2.43
C ASP A 109 6.65 -10.89 3.76
N GLU A 110 7.93 -10.53 3.84
CA GLU A 110 8.69 -10.60 5.09
C GLU A 110 8.18 -9.59 6.12
N ALA A 111 7.75 -8.39 5.70
CA ALA A 111 7.17 -7.41 6.62
C ALA A 111 5.85 -7.90 7.22
N ILE A 112 4.98 -8.50 6.41
CA ILE A 112 3.73 -9.11 6.89
C ILE A 112 4.04 -10.25 7.88
N LYS A 113 5.01 -11.13 7.58
CA LYS A 113 5.44 -12.21 8.49
C LYS A 113 5.99 -11.68 9.81
N LEU A 114 6.75 -10.58 9.77
CA LEU A 114 7.32 -9.93 10.94
C LEU A 114 6.26 -9.22 11.81
N GLY A 115 5.07 -8.96 11.25
CA GLY A 115 3.92 -8.40 11.94
C GLY A 115 3.70 -6.91 11.67
N PHE A 116 4.13 -6.40 10.52
CA PHE A 116 3.77 -5.06 10.06
C PHE A 116 2.29 -4.94 9.75
N ASN A 117 1.70 -3.89 10.28
CA ASN A 117 0.34 -3.48 9.97
C ASN A 117 0.34 -2.47 8.82
N ILE A 118 -0.54 -2.65 7.83
CA ILE A 118 -0.66 -1.68 6.73
C ILE A 118 -1.79 -0.69 7.05
N VAL A 119 -1.44 0.59 7.14
CA VAL A 119 -2.38 1.70 7.35
C VAL A 119 -2.99 2.08 6.02
N SER A 120 -4.32 2.05 5.95
CA SER A 120 -5.03 2.53 4.77
C SER A 120 -5.04 4.05 4.69
N LEU A 121 -4.90 4.56 3.47
CA LEU A 121 -4.96 5.98 3.11
C LEU A 121 -5.87 6.17 1.88
N PRO A 122 -7.18 5.93 2.04
CA PRO A 122 -8.10 5.80 0.91
C PRO A 122 -8.14 7.07 0.06
N ARG A 123 -7.99 6.89 -1.25
CA ARG A 123 -8.09 7.96 -2.26
C ARG A 123 -9.24 7.67 -3.20
N ILE A 124 -10.04 8.69 -3.50
CA ILE A 124 -11.14 8.58 -4.49
C ILE A 124 -10.52 8.30 -5.86
N GLY A 125 -10.86 7.15 -6.46
CA GLY A 125 -10.34 6.73 -7.76
C GLY A 125 -8.81 6.54 -7.81
N GLY A 126 -8.16 6.42 -6.64
CA GLY A 126 -6.72 6.24 -6.55
C GLY A 126 -6.26 4.85 -6.97
N LEU A 127 -4.94 4.65 -7.02
CA LEU A 127 -4.37 3.34 -7.30
C LEU A 127 -4.55 2.38 -6.13
N VAL A 128 -4.71 1.11 -6.46
CA VAL A 128 -4.78 0.01 -5.50
C VAL A 128 -3.71 -1.02 -5.79
N ASN A 129 -3.41 -1.82 -4.77
CA ASN A 129 -2.69 -3.07 -4.92
C ASN A 129 -3.54 -4.14 -4.20
N PRO A 130 -4.17 -5.07 -4.94
CA PRO A 130 -5.08 -6.06 -4.36
C PRO A 130 -4.47 -6.90 -3.23
N GLU A 131 -3.18 -7.24 -3.33
CA GLU A 131 -2.48 -8.01 -2.30
C GLU A 131 -2.29 -7.21 -1.00
N VAL A 132 -2.09 -5.89 -1.13
CA VAL A 132 -1.97 -4.97 0.01
C VAL A 132 -3.34 -4.71 0.63
N ASP A 133 -4.36 -4.52 -0.20
CA ASP A 133 -5.74 -4.30 0.26
C ASP A 133 -6.30 -5.48 1.04
N ALA A 134 -5.87 -6.71 0.72
CA ALA A 134 -6.29 -7.92 1.42
C ALA A 134 -5.78 -8.01 2.87
N VAL A 135 -4.67 -7.33 3.20
CA VAL A 135 -4.02 -7.42 4.52
C VAL A 135 -4.00 -6.10 5.28
N ARG A 136 -4.61 -5.04 4.73
CA ARG A 136 -4.67 -3.74 5.40
C ARG A 136 -5.45 -3.82 6.70
N LEU A 137 -5.02 -3.03 7.67
CA LEU A 137 -5.67 -2.98 8.97
C LEU A 137 -7.07 -2.40 8.81
N ASN A 138 -8.09 -3.18 9.18
CA ASN A 138 -9.47 -2.71 9.20
C ASN A 138 -9.59 -1.57 10.22
N GLN A 139 -9.78 -0.35 9.74
CA GLN A 139 -10.20 0.75 10.59
C GLN A 139 -11.68 0.50 10.89
N GLU A 140 -12.00 0.06 12.12
CA GLU A 140 -13.37 0.14 12.61
C GLU A 140 -13.82 1.60 12.44
N ARG A 141 -14.83 1.82 11.58
CA ARG A 141 -15.40 3.13 11.29
C ARG A 141 -16.50 3.46 12.28
#